data_AF-A0A2S9AG31-F1
#
_entry.id   AF-A0A2S9AG31-F1
#
_cell.length_a   1.000
_cell.length_b   1.000
_cell.length_c   1.000
_cell.angle_alpha   90.00
_cell.angle_beta   90.00
_cell.angle_gamma   90.00
#
_symmetry.space_group_name_H-M   'P 1'
#
loop_
_entity.id
_entity.type
_entity.pdbx_description
1 polymer ?
#
loop_
_entity_poly.entity_id
_entity_poly.type
_entity_poly.pdbx_seq_one_letter_code
_entity_poly.pdbx_strand_id
1 'polypeptide(L)'
;MTRARVAREAEWRQIRTAALKGPLQSLSDRELDLNTQPITVYPRAAQRRVRAWVRFGPEAVRVDARIVRSTPLAAGIEFSAEETTFRCWVWGNAVTIDDVGDEA
;
A
#
# COMPACT_ATOMS: atom_id res chain seq x y z
N MET A 1 16.35 -14.45 17.24
CA MET A 1 15.84 -13.77 16.03
C MET A 1 14.46 -13.19 16.35
N THR A 2 14.29 -11.86 16.33
CA THR A 2 13.05 -11.20 16.82
C THR A 2 11.85 -11.50 15.89
N ARG A 3 10.69 -11.86 16.44
CA ARG A 3 9.45 -12.24 15.72
C ARG A 3 9.04 -11.27 14.60
N ALA A 4 9.26 -9.97 14.80
CA ALA A 4 8.97 -8.93 13.81
C ALA A 4 9.82 -9.02 12.54
N ARG A 5 11.09 -9.41 12.66
CA ARG A 5 11.99 -9.56 11.52
C ARG A 5 11.58 -10.73 10.63
N VAL A 6 11.26 -11.87 11.25
CA VAL A 6 10.80 -13.07 10.54
C VAL A 6 9.49 -12.80 9.80
N ALA A 7 8.56 -12.05 10.40
CA ALA A 7 7.31 -11.65 9.74
C ALA A 7 7.56 -10.79 8.50
N ARG A 8 8.45 -9.80 8.60
CA ARG A 8 8.81 -8.94 7.47
C ARG A 8 9.50 -9.70 6.33
N GLU A 9 10.41 -10.62 6.66
CA GLU A 9 11.06 -11.47 5.65
C GLU A 9 10.05 -12.39 4.93
N ALA A 10 9.04 -12.91 5.64
CA ALA A 10 7.98 -13.72 5.05
C ALA A 10 7.09 -12.91 4.11
N GLU A 11 6.69 -11.69 4.52
CA GLU A 11 5.92 -10.77 3.68
C GLU A 11 6.69 -10.39 2.41
N TRP A 12 7.97 -10.02 2.54
CA TRP A 12 8.81 -9.66 1.40
C TRP A 12 8.93 -10.80 0.40
N ARG A 13 9.03 -12.05 0.88
CA ARG A 13 9.01 -13.22 0.01
C ARG A 13 7.69 -13.32 -0.77
N GLN A 14 6.55 -13.12 -0.11
CA GLN A 14 5.23 -13.13 -0.77
C GLN A 14 5.13 -12.06 -1.86
N ILE A 15 5.56 -10.83 -1.56
CA ILE A 15 5.58 -9.73 -2.53
C ILE A 15 6.45 -10.08 -3.75
N ARG A 16 7.67 -10.61 -3.53
CA ARG A 16 8.55 -11.02 -4.64
C ARG A 16 7.93 -12.12 -5.48
N THR A 17 7.38 -13.16 -4.83
CA THR A 17 6.70 -14.25 -5.55
C THR A 17 5.52 -13.75 -6.38
N ALA A 18 4.74 -12.80 -5.85
CA ALA A 18 3.65 -12.18 -6.58
C ALA A 18 4.13 -11.32 -7.75
N ALA A 19 5.18 -10.52 -7.57
CA ALA A 19 5.76 -9.68 -8.62
C ALA A 19 6.26 -10.48 -9.84
N LEU A 20 6.63 -11.76 -9.65
CA LEU A 20 6.95 -12.67 -10.76
C LEU A 20 5.73 -13.06 -11.61
N LYS A 21 4.50 -12.86 -11.11
CA LYS A 21 3.26 -13.21 -11.81
C LYS A 21 2.70 -12.09 -12.68
N GLY A 22 3.21 -10.87 -12.53
CA GLY A 22 2.82 -9.73 -13.34
C GLY A 22 3.20 -8.39 -12.73
N PRO A 23 3.03 -7.30 -13.49
CA PRO A 23 3.30 -5.96 -12.98
C PRO A 23 2.34 -5.58 -11.86
N LEU A 24 2.79 -4.69 -10.97
CA LEU A 24 1.95 -4.07 -9.96
C LEU A 24 0.80 -3.33 -10.64
N GLN A 25 -0.42 -3.66 -10.25
CA GLN A 25 -1.62 -2.96 -10.71
C GLN A 25 -1.88 -1.74 -9.83
N SER A 26 -2.29 -0.65 -10.46
CA SER A 26 -2.69 0.60 -9.81
C SER A 26 -4.01 1.03 -10.42
N LEU A 27 -4.84 1.69 -9.62
CA LEU A 27 -5.96 2.44 -10.18
C LEU A 27 -5.44 3.49 -11.17
N SER A 28 -6.12 3.58 -12.29
CA SER A 28 -5.93 4.54 -13.36
C SER A 28 -6.53 5.91 -13.00
N ASP A 29 -6.13 6.95 -13.72
CA ASP A 29 -6.68 8.30 -13.53
C ASP A 29 -8.19 8.37 -13.71
N ARG A 30 -8.74 7.51 -14.60
CA ARG A 30 -10.19 7.36 -14.79
C ARG A 30 -10.87 6.74 -13.57
N GLU A 31 -10.29 5.70 -13.00
CA GLU A 31 -10.84 5.06 -11.78
C GLU A 31 -10.75 5.99 -10.56
N LEU A 32 -9.71 6.82 -10.51
CA LEU A 32 -9.54 7.83 -9.46
C LEU A 32 -10.43 9.06 -9.62
N ASP A 33 -11.00 9.25 -10.82
CA ASP A 33 -11.79 10.41 -11.22
C ASP A 33 -11.12 11.76 -10.88
N LEU A 34 -9.84 11.90 -11.28
CA LEU A 34 -8.99 13.04 -10.89
C LEU A 34 -9.48 14.41 -11.39
N ASN A 35 -10.42 14.43 -12.34
CA ASN A 35 -11.02 15.67 -12.82
C ASN A 35 -12.05 16.23 -11.83
N THR A 36 -12.61 15.40 -10.95
CA THR A 36 -13.65 15.79 -9.99
C THR A 36 -13.20 15.60 -8.54
N GLN A 37 -12.29 14.65 -8.30
CA GLN A 37 -11.84 14.28 -6.97
C GLN A 37 -10.55 15.02 -6.60
N PRO A 38 -10.53 15.77 -5.49
CA PRO A 38 -9.29 16.37 -5.02
C PRO A 38 -8.32 15.29 -4.55
N ILE A 39 -7.02 15.50 -4.85
CA ILE A 39 -5.94 14.70 -4.28
C ILE A 39 -5.40 15.40 -3.04
N THR A 40 -5.37 14.70 -1.92
CA THR A 40 -4.62 15.11 -0.73
C THR A 40 -3.25 14.45 -0.75
N VAL A 41 -2.17 15.23 -0.64
CA VAL A 41 -0.79 14.71 -0.55
C VAL A 41 -0.29 14.90 0.88
N TYR A 42 0.18 13.82 1.51
CA TYR A 42 0.56 13.86 2.92
C TYR A 42 2.06 14.13 3.10
N PRO A 43 2.47 15.16 3.87
CA PRO A 43 3.87 15.30 4.28
C PRO A 43 4.29 14.08 5.10
N ARG A 44 5.59 13.75 5.11
CA ARG A 44 6.12 12.53 5.76
C ARG A 44 5.60 12.31 7.19
N ALA A 45 5.48 13.37 7.99
CA ALA A 45 5.02 13.31 9.37
C ALA A 45 3.54 12.92 9.51
N ALA A 46 2.72 13.14 8.49
CA ALA A 46 1.29 12.83 8.47
C ALA A 46 0.97 11.50 7.74
N GLN A 47 1.99 10.77 7.28
CA GLN A 47 1.78 9.50 6.58
C GLN A 47 1.51 8.37 7.57
N ARG A 48 0.35 7.73 7.44
CA ARG A 48 -0.10 6.67 8.34
C ARG A 48 0.35 5.30 7.84
N ARG A 49 0.70 4.41 8.78
CA ARG A 49 0.94 2.99 8.49
C ARG A 49 -0.38 2.28 8.28
N VAL A 50 -0.40 1.40 7.29
CA VAL A 50 -1.59 0.67 6.89
C VAL A 50 -1.23 -0.73 6.43
N ARG A 51 -2.21 -1.62 6.50
CA ARG A 51 -2.23 -2.88 5.76
C ARG A 51 -3.08 -2.70 4.52
N ALA A 52 -2.56 -3.02 3.35
CA ALA A 52 -3.31 -2.86 2.10
C ALA A 52 -3.28 -4.13 1.24
N TRP A 53 -4.39 -4.43 0.57
CA TRP A 53 -4.41 -5.41 -0.51
C TRP A 53 -3.91 -4.79 -1.81
N VAL A 54 -2.93 -5.42 -2.44
CA VAL A 54 -2.40 -5.05 -3.76
C VAL A 54 -2.43 -6.23 -4.70
N ARG A 55 -2.28 -5.97 -6.00
CA ARG A 55 -2.29 -7.00 -7.03
C ARG A 55 -1.08 -6.91 -7.96
N PHE A 56 -0.48 -8.06 -8.24
CA PHE A 56 0.55 -8.25 -9.26
C PHE A 56 0.00 -9.22 -10.30
N GLY A 57 -0.49 -8.68 -11.42
CA GLY A 57 -1.28 -9.45 -12.39
C GLY A 57 -2.45 -10.20 -11.71
N PRO A 58 -2.50 -11.55 -11.78
CA PRO A 58 -3.56 -12.34 -11.15
C PRO A 58 -3.39 -12.51 -9.63
N GLU A 59 -2.20 -12.25 -9.07
CA GLU A 59 -1.88 -12.53 -7.67
C GLU A 59 -2.27 -11.38 -6.75
N ALA A 60 -2.96 -11.66 -5.65
CA ALA A 60 -3.30 -10.68 -4.62
C ALA A 60 -2.51 -10.94 -3.34
N VAL A 61 -1.86 -9.90 -2.80
CA VAL A 61 -1.08 -9.98 -1.56
C VAL A 61 -1.40 -8.82 -0.64
N ARG A 62 -1.29 -9.05 0.67
CA ARG A 62 -1.49 -8.02 1.69
C ARG A 62 -0.14 -7.51 2.18
N VAL A 63 0.05 -6.19 2.16
CA VAL A 63 1.33 -5.54 2.45
C VAL A 63 1.24 -4.55 3.60
N ASP A 64 2.33 -4.42 4.34
CA ASP A 64 2.63 -3.30 5.22
C ASP A 64 3.05 -2.10 4.36
N ALA A 65 2.29 -1.01 4.44
CA ALA A 65 2.48 0.16 3.62
C ALA A 65 2.33 1.46 4.44
N ARG A 66 2.59 2.58 3.76
CA ARG A 66 2.23 3.92 4.21
C ARG A 66 1.32 4.60 3.19
N ILE A 67 0.29 5.30 3.66
CA ILE A 67 -0.48 6.20 2.78
C ILE A 67 0.36 7.45 2.54
N VAL A 68 0.65 7.75 1.27
CA VAL A 68 1.41 8.95 0.86
C VAL A 68 0.52 10.02 0.24
N ARG A 69 -0.64 9.62 -0.30
CA ARG A 69 -1.67 10.51 -0.86
C ARG A 69 -3.02 9.80 -0.88
N SER A 70 -4.11 10.54 -1.03
CA SER A 70 -5.46 9.98 -1.09
C SER A 70 -6.39 10.81 -1.96
N THR A 71 -7.47 10.18 -2.42
CA THR A 71 -8.72 10.83 -2.81
C THR A 71 -9.80 10.40 -1.81
N PRO A 72 -11.04 10.92 -1.89
CA PRO A 72 -12.14 10.43 -1.05
C PRO A 72 -12.43 8.93 -1.17
N LEU A 73 -12.06 8.28 -2.29
CA LEU A 73 -12.38 6.89 -2.58
C LEU A 73 -11.15 5.96 -2.68
N ALA A 74 -9.94 6.51 -2.71
CA ALA A 74 -8.73 5.73 -2.97
C ALA A 74 -7.52 6.23 -2.16
N ALA A 75 -6.54 5.34 -1.98
CA ALA A 75 -5.29 5.64 -1.31
C ALA A 75 -4.11 5.34 -2.23
N GLY A 76 -3.20 6.31 -2.36
CA GLY A 76 -1.89 6.13 -2.94
C GLY A 76 -0.96 5.66 -1.83
N ILE A 77 -0.49 4.42 -1.94
CA ILE A 77 0.33 3.78 -0.92
C ILE A 77 1.76 3.58 -1.41
N GLU A 78 2.68 3.48 -0.47
CA GLU A 78 4.05 3.04 -0.70
C GLU A 78 4.40 1.89 0.24
N PHE A 79 5.02 0.85 -0.31
CA PHE A 79 5.51 -0.31 0.45
C PHE A 79 6.84 -0.78 -0.15
N SER A 80 7.53 -1.68 0.56
CA SER A 80 8.85 -2.16 0.13
C SER A 80 8.99 -3.66 0.34
N ALA A 81 9.74 -4.28 -0.57
CA ALA A 81 10.30 -5.61 -0.38
C ALA A 81 11.81 -5.52 -0.63
N GLU A 82 12.59 -5.69 0.44
CA GLU A 82 14.04 -5.47 0.44
C GLU A 82 14.39 -4.07 -0.07
N GLU A 83 15.15 -3.96 -1.15
CA GLU A 83 15.59 -2.69 -1.75
C GLU A 83 14.58 -2.12 -2.76
N THR A 84 13.54 -2.89 -3.11
CA THR A 84 12.54 -2.45 -4.08
C THR A 84 11.41 -1.72 -3.38
N THR A 85 11.19 -0.47 -3.77
CA THR A 85 10.06 0.35 -3.32
C THR A 85 8.97 0.34 -4.38
N PHE A 86 7.74 0.05 -3.97
CA PHE A 86 6.56 -0.01 -4.81
C PHE A 86 5.61 1.13 -4.46
N ARG A 87 4.92 1.65 -5.48
CA ARG A 87 3.87 2.66 -5.33
C ARG A 87 2.70 2.32 -6.24
N CYS A 88 1.50 2.37 -5.70
CA CYS A 88 0.27 2.19 -6.47
C CYS A 88 -0.90 2.89 -5.78
N TRP A 89 -1.97 3.08 -6.53
CA TRP A 89 -3.28 3.41 -6.00
C TRP A 89 -4.11 2.15 -5.79
N VAL A 90 -4.85 2.12 -4.68
CA VAL A 90 -5.83 1.09 -4.34
C VAL A 90 -7.13 1.74 -3.89
N TRP A 91 -8.24 1.03 -4.03
CA TRP A 91 -9.52 1.46 -3.48
C TRP A 91 -9.43 1.59 -1.96
N GLY A 92 -10.13 2.56 -1.37
CA GLY A 92 -10.05 2.83 0.07
C GLY A 92 -10.47 1.63 0.92
N ASN A 93 -11.41 0.81 0.45
CA ASN A 93 -11.84 -0.42 1.12
C ASN A 93 -10.79 -1.56 1.06
N ALA A 94 -9.73 -1.43 0.26
CA ALA A 94 -8.61 -2.35 0.24
C ALA A 94 -7.57 -2.03 1.34
N VAL A 95 -7.78 -0.95 2.11
CA VAL A 95 -6.84 -0.45 3.11
C VAL A 95 -7.43 -0.58 4.51
N THR A 96 -6.64 -1.12 5.43
CA THR A 96 -6.91 -1.13 6.87
C THR A 96 -5.85 -0.26 7.54
N ILE A 97 -6.28 0.68 8.37
CA ILE A 97 -5.33 1.49 9.12
C ILE A 97 -4.87 0.71 10.35
N ASP A 98 -3.57 0.69 10.59
CA ASP A 98 -3.02 0.12 11.81
C ASP A 98 -3.14 1.19 12.91
N ASP A 99 -4.20 1.13 13.71
CA ASP A 99 -4.42 2.00 14.88
C ASP A 99 -3.49 1.62 16.05
N VAL A 100 -2.19 1.51 15.80
CA VAL A 100 -1.17 1.42 16.85
C VAL A 100 -0.62 2.82 17.09
N GLY A 101 -1.40 3.65 17.79
CA GLY A 101 -0.96 4.96 18.24
C GLY A 101 -2.09 5.99 18.35
N ASP A 102 -2.99 5.78 19.30
CA ASP A 102 -3.69 6.84 20.03
C ASP A 102 -4.04 6.30 21.42
N GLU A 103 -3.01 6.05 22.23
CA GLU A 103 -3.14 6.28 23.67
C GLU A 103 -2.57 7.68 23.92
N ALA A 104 -3.49 8.65 23.95
CA ALA A 104 -3.26 9.98 24.50
C ALA A 104 -3.93 10.05 25.88
#